data_AF-A0A067Q102-F1
#
_entry.id   AF-A0A067Q102-F1
#
_cell.length_a   1.000
_cell.length_b   1.000
_cell.length_c   1.000
_cell.angle_alpha   90.00
_cell.angle_beta   90.00
_cell.angle_gamma   90.00
#
_symmetry.space_group_name_H-M   'P 1'
#
loop_
_entity.id
_entity.type
_entity.pdbx_description
1 polymer ?
#
loop_
_entity_poly.entity_id
_entity_poly.type
_entity_poly.pdbx_seq_one_letter_code
_entity_poly.pdbx_strand_id
1 'polypeptide(L)'
;MLTTFRRITSQAPYWRYYSQAASTQPALVRYPYFVSRNSRGSLPVYSDIRNGGGRYFIIVKDVDGDLNALAHDLRRTLFPAASEESTRLRIEVKDSRQVIITGGRIKNVIVQWLQDRGF
;
A
#
# COMPACT_ATOMS: atom_id res chain seq x y z
N MET A 1 35.28 36.10 -69.00
CA MET A 1 35.54 34.92 -68.16
C MET A 1 34.99 35.19 -66.77
N LEU A 2 33.87 34.57 -66.38
CA LEU A 2 33.32 34.67 -65.03
C LEU A 2 32.87 33.28 -64.57
N THR A 3 33.50 32.83 -63.49
CA THR A 3 33.42 31.49 -62.89
C THR A 3 32.28 31.46 -61.87
N THR A 4 31.27 30.62 -62.08
CA THR A 4 30.17 30.43 -61.12
C THR A 4 30.39 29.14 -60.32
N PHE A 5 30.63 29.28 -59.02
CA PHE A 5 30.73 28.19 -58.06
C PHE A 5 29.34 27.66 -57.69
N ARG A 6 29.12 26.33 -57.82
CA ARG A 6 27.94 25.64 -57.27
C ARG A 6 28.25 25.16 -55.85
N ARG A 7 27.43 25.56 -54.87
CA ARG A 7 27.44 24.99 -53.52
C ARG A 7 26.71 23.65 -53.53
N ILE A 8 27.38 22.62 -53.01
CA ILE A 8 26.81 21.30 -52.75
C ILE A 8 26.45 21.27 -51.26
N THR A 9 25.16 21.21 -50.93
CA THR A 9 24.69 20.98 -49.56
C THR A 9 24.48 19.48 -49.35
N SER A 10 25.44 18.81 -48.71
CA SER A 10 25.25 17.45 -48.19
C SER A 10 24.43 17.51 -46.91
N GLN A 11 23.24 16.90 -46.89
CA GLN A 11 22.56 16.56 -45.65
C GLN A 11 22.88 15.10 -45.31
N ALA A 12 23.49 14.89 -44.14
CA ALA A 12 23.73 13.55 -43.61
C ALA A 12 22.51 13.09 -42.79
N PRO A 13 22.02 11.85 -42.98
CA PRO A 13 20.98 11.31 -42.12
C PRO A 13 21.59 10.89 -40.78
N TYR A 14 21.16 11.54 -39.69
CA TYR A 14 21.49 11.13 -38.34
C TYR A 14 20.54 9.99 -37.93
N TRP A 15 21.11 8.81 -37.76
CA TRP A 15 20.42 7.63 -37.28
C TRP A 15 20.54 7.65 -35.75
N ARG A 16 19.46 8.06 -35.07
CA ARG A 16 19.40 7.99 -33.61
C ARG A 16 19.22 6.54 -33.20
N TYR A 17 20.24 5.96 -32.59
CA TYR A 17 20.09 4.76 -31.78
C TYR A 17 19.19 5.07 -30.59
N TYR A 18 17.95 4.60 -30.61
CA TYR A 18 17.09 4.59 -29.43
C TYR A 18 17.41 3.34 -28.62
N SER A 19 18.23 3.48 -27.58
CA SER A 19 18.35 2.48 -26.53
C SER A 19 17.02 2.41 -25.78
N GLN A 20 16.22 1.37 -26.03
CA GLN A 20 15.02 1.12 -25.23
C GLN A 20 15.45 0.67 -23.83
N ALA A 21 15.43 1.59 -22.87
CA ALA A 21 15.48 1.23 -21.47
C ALA A 21 14.18 0.50 -21.14
N ALA A 22 14.24 -0.83 -21.01
CA ALA A 22 13.13 -1.62 -20.55
C ALA A 22 12.78 -1.18 -19.13
N SER A 23 11.63 -0.50 -18.96
CA SER A 23 11.12 -0.15 -17.64
C SER A 23 10.68 -1.43 -16.94
N THR A 24 11.48 -1.92 -15.99
CA THR A 24 11.05 -2.97 -15.05
C THR A 24 9.91 -2.40 -14.22
N GLN A 25 8.67 -2.71 -14.61
CA GLN A 25 7.51 -2.38 -13.78
C GLN A 25 7.62 -3.18 -12.48
N PRO A 26 7.48 -2.55 -11.30
CA PRO A 26 7.49 -3.28 -10.05
C PRO A 26 6.38 -4.32 -10.08
N ALA A 27 6.72 -5.56 -9.72
CA ALA A 27 5.74 -6.64 -9.65
C ALA A 27 4.63 -6.23 -8.69
N LEU A 28 3.39 -6.18 -9.18
CA LEU A 28 2.22 -5.86 -8.36
C LEU A 28 2.05 -6.96 -7.33
N VAL A 29 2.31 -6.66 -6.05
CA VAL A 29 2.07 -7.60 -4.95
C VAL A 29 0.56 -7.81 -4.85
N ARG A 30 0.12 -9.05 -5.10
CA ARG A 30 -1.29 -9.44 -4.98
C ARG A 30 -1.50 -10.13 -3.65
N TYR A 31 -2.27 -9.49 -2.78
CA TYR A 31 -2.75 -10.07 -1.54
C TYR A 31 -4.09 -10.79 -1.80
N PRO A 32 -4.44 -11.83 -1.02
CA PRO A 32 -5.75 -12.48 -1.10
C PRO A 32 -6.89 -11.62 -0.51
N TYR A 33 -6.56 -10.41 -0.04
CA TYR A 33 -7.48 -9.40 0.46
C TYR A 33 -7.11 -8.03 -0.11
N PHE A 34 -8.08 -7.12 -0.11
CA PHE A 34 -7.91 -5.75 -0.54
C PHE A 34 -8.61 -4.81 0.44
N VAL A 35 -7.95 -3.72 0.83
CA VAL A 35 -8.55 -2.69 1.67
C VAL A 35 -8.83 -1.49 0.79
N SER A 36 -10.12 -1.22 0.54
CA SER A 36 -10.51 -0.09 -0.31
C SER A 36 -10.41 1.24 0.44
N ARG A 37 -10.03 2.30 -0.27
CA ARG A 37 -10.07 3.67 0.28
C ARG A 37 -11.50 4.17 0.29
N ASN A 38 -11.83 4.97 1.30
CA ASN A 38 -13.13 5.61 1.36
C ASN A 38 -13.29 6.69 0.27
N SER A 39 -14.49 7.27 0.15
CA SER A 39 -14.81 8.31 -0.84
C SER A 39 -13.94 9.56 -0.76
N ARG A 40 -13.22 9.78 0.35
CA ARG A 40 -12.28 10.89 0.56
C ARG A 40 -10.81 10.48 0.32
N GLY A 41 -10.57 9.25 -0.15
CA GLY A 41 -9.24 8.71 -0.43
C GLY A 41 -8.45 8.28 0.81
N SER A 42 -9.05 8.27 2.00
CA SER A 42 -8.38 7.82 3.23
C SER A 42 -8.57 6.32 3.46
N LEU A 43 -7.57 5.70 4.10
CA LEU A 43 -7.68 4.31 4.55
C LEU A 43 -8.75 4.18 5.64
N PRO A 44 -9.60 3.15 5.58
CA PRO A 44 -10.77 2.99 6.45
C PRO A 44 -10.39 2.39 7.82
N VAL A 45 -9.44 3.01 8.53
CA VAL A 45 -8.98 2.60 9.86
C VAL A 45 -9.48 3.57 10.92
N TYR A 46 -10.29 3.06 11.84
CA TYR A 46 -10.99 3.87 12.84
C TYR A 46 -10.61 3.45 14.27
N SER A 47 -10.65 4.40 15.19
CA SER A 47 -10.59 4.12 16.63
C SER A 47 -11.98 4.27 17.21
N ASP A 48 -12.46 3.26 17.94
CA ASP A 48 -13.67 3.29 18.73
C ASP A 48 -13.28 3.20 20.20
N ILE A 49 -13.63 4.25 20.96
CA ILE A 49 -13.21 4.45 22.35
C ILE A 49 -14.46 4.36 23.22
N ARG A 50 -14.47 3.40 24.14
CA ARG A 50 -15.61 3.12 25.02
C ARG A 50 -15.22 3.22 26.49
N ASN A 51 -16.21 3.20 27.38
CA ASN A 51 -16.04 3.23 28.84
C ASN A 51 -15.18 4.41 29.32
N GLY A 52 -15.48 5.63 28.87
CA GLY A 52 -14.76 6.83 29.30
C GLY A 52 -13.26 6.85 28.93
N GLY A 53 -12.83 6.08 27.92
CA GLY A 53 -11.43 5.99 27.52
C GLY A 53 -10.72 4.69 27.92
N GLY A 54 -11.37 3.83 28.71
CA GLY A 54 -10.77 2.58 29.19
C GLY A 54 -10.66 1.48 28.13
N ARG A 55 -11.55 1.46 27.13
CA ARG A 55 -11.52 0.43 26.07
C ARG A 55 -11.26 1.06 24.71
N TYR A 56 -10.20 0.61 24.05
CA TYR A 56 -9.83 1.00 22.70
C TYR A 56 -10.02 -0.17 21.74
N PHE A 57 -10.80 0.06 20.71
CA PHE A 57 -10.98 -0.82 19.57
C PHE A 57 -10.45 -0.10 18.34
N ILE A 58 -9.66 -0.80 17.54
CA ILE A 58 -9.30 -0.35 16.20
C ILE A 58 -10.08 -1.20 15.20
N ILE A 59 -10.72 -0.54 14.24
CA ILE A 59 -11.59 -1.18 13.26
C ILE A 59 -11.02 -0.87 11.88
N VAL A 60 -10.64 -1.91 11.15
CA VAL A 60 -10.31 -1.84 9.72
C VAL A 60 -11.56 -2.25 8.95
N LYS A 61 -12.15 -1.31 8.21
CA LYS A 61 -13.37 -1.53 7.41
C LYS A 61 -13.03 -1.73 5.94
N ASP A 62 -14.07 -2.02 5.16
CA ASP A 62 -14.05 -2.07 3.69
C ASP A 62 -12.96 -2.99 3.13
N VAL A 63 -12.83 -4.15 3.79
CA VAL A 63 -11.95 -5.25 3.38
C VAL A 63 -12.72 -6.18 2.45
N ASP A 64 -12.20 -6.38 1.25
CA ASP A 64 -12.68 -7.36 0.28
C ASP A 64 -11.70 -8.56 0.23
N GLY A 65 -12.21 -9.75 -0.08
CA GLY A 65 -11.41 -10.98 -0.13
C GLY A 65 -11.29 -11.69 1.23
N ASP A 66 -10.13 -12.29 1.51
CA ASP A 66 -9.92 -13.12 2.70
C ASP A 66 -9.52 -12.30 3.94
N LEU A 67 -10.48 -12.06 4.83
CA LEU A 67 -10.27 -11.36 6.09
C LEU A 67 -9.36 -12.12 7.06
N ASN A 68 -9.34 -13.46 7.01
CA ASN A 68 -8.50 -14.25 7.88
C ASN A 68 -7.03 -14.12 7.47
N ALA A 69 -6.76 -14.04 6.16
CA ALA A 69 -5.43 -13.75 5.66
C ALA A 69 -4.94 -12.34 6.08
N LEU A 70 -5.80 -11.31 6.04
CA LEU A 70 -5.47 -9.98 6.57
C LEU A 70 -5.17 -10.05 8.07
N ALA A 71 -6.03 -10.70 8.85
CA ALA A 71 -5.83 -10.86 10.29
C ALA A 71 -4.54 -11.64 10.61
N HIS A 72 -4.23 -12.67 9.84
CA HIS A 72 -3.00 -13.44 9.98
C HIS A 72 -1.75 -12.60 9.69
N ASP A 73 -1.76 -11.85 8.59
CA ASP A 73 -0.66 -10.97 8.20
C ASP A 73 -0.43 -9.87 9.24
N LEU A 74 -1.49 -9.21 9.70
CA LEU A 74 -1.41 -8.20 10.76
C LEU A 74 -0.79 -8.79 12.02
N ARG A 75 -1.22 -9.99 12.45
CA ARG A 75 -0.61 -10.67 13.60
C ARG A 75 0.86 -10.93 13.38
N ARG A 76 1.24 -11.49 12.23
CA ARG A 76 2.61 -11.88 11.93
C ARG A 76 3.57 -10.69 11.86
N THR A 77 3.14 -9.58 11.26
CA THR A 77 4.03 -8.44 11.02
C THR A 77 4.03 -7.41 12.13
N LEU A 78 2.88 -7.14 12.73
CA LEU A 78 2.77 -6.11 13.77
C LEU A 78 3.02 -6.68 15.16
N PHE A 79 2.82 -8.00 15.36
CA PHE A 79 2.95 -8.66 16.66
C PHE A 79 3.98 -9.80 16.62
N PRO A 80 5.27 -9.50 16.36
CA PRO A 80 6.29 -10.53 16.43
C PRO A 80 6.30 -11.15 17.83
N ALA A 81 6.27 -12.48 17.88
CA ALA A 81 6.22 -13.23 19.13
C ALA A 81 7.40 -12.80 20.03
N ALA A 82 7.09 -12.43 21.28
CA ALA A 82 7.99 -11.98 22.36
C ALA A 82 7.99 -10.48 22.74
N SER A 83 7.14 -9.62 22.16
CA SER A 83 6.91 -8.27 22.72
C SER A 83 5.74 -8.25 23.71
N GLU A 84 5.86 -7.53 24.84
CA GLU A 84 4.77 -7.35 25.82
C GLU A 84 3.49 -6.78 25.19
N GLU A 85 3.64 -5.91 24.19
CA GLU A 85 2.51 -5.35 23.46
C GLU A 85 1.75 -6.42 22.68
N SER A 86 2.46 -7.41 22.12
CA SER A 86 1.87 -8.52 21.36
C SER A 86 0.99 -9.42 22.23
N THR A 87 1.32 -9.57 23.52
CA THR A 87 0.52 -10.36 24.48
C THR A 87 -0.84 -9.71 24.76
N ARG A 88 -0.95 -8.39 24.66
CA ARG A 88 -2.19 -7.65 24.91
C ARG A 88 -3.08 -7.55 23.67
N LEU A 89 -2.47 -7.56 22.50
CA LEU A 89 -3.16 -7.30 21.24
C LEU A 89 -3.96 -8.53 20.78
N ARG A 90 -5.25 -8.32 20.54
CA ARG A 90 -6.15 -9.36 20.02
C ARG A 90 -6.78 -8.88 18.73
N ILE A 91 -6.69 -9.71 17.68
CA ILE A 91 -7.40 -9.50 16.42
C ILE A 91 -8.60 -10.45 16.38
N GLU A 92 -9.77 -9.93 16.06
CA GLU A 92 -11.01 -10.67 15.87
C GLU A 92 -11.60 -10.29 14.50
N VAL A 93 -12.03 -11.31 13.75
CA VAL A 93 -12.84 -11.12 12.54
C VAL A 93 -14.30 -11.20 12.99
N LYS A 94 -14.99 -10.06 13.03
CA LYS A 94 -16.32 -9.97 13.68
C LYS A 94 -17.49 -10.02 12.70
N ASP A 95 -17.25 -9.75 11.42
CA ASP A 95 -18.27 -9.64 10.37
C ASP A 95 -17.63 -9.90 8.99
N SER A 96 -18.40 -9.90 7.90
CA SER A 96 -17.95 -10.24 6.55
C SER A 96 -16.94 -9.27 5.95
N ARG A 97 -16.82 -8.03 6.45
CA ARG A 97 -15.99 -6.97 5.82
C ARG A 97 -15.13 -6.12 6.76
N GLN A 98 -15.00 -6.52 8.02
CA GLN A 98 -14.19 -5.76 8.98
C GLN A 98 -13.38 -6.63 9.93
N VAL A 99 -12.20 -6.11 10.27
CA VAL A 99 -11.29 -6.69 11.27
C VAL A 99 -11.24 -5.76 12.47
N ILE A 100 -11.41 -6.31 13.67
CA ILE A 100 -11.37 -5.57 14.93
C ILE A 100 -10.11 -5.96 15.69
N ILE A 101 -9.39 -4.96 16.16
CA ILE A 101 -8.15 -5.11 16.92
C ILE A 101 -8.35 -4.43 18.26
N THR A 102 -8.00 -5.12 19.34
CA THR A 102 -8.11 -4.63 20.72
C THR A 102 -6.79 -4.78 21.44
N GLY A 103 -6.61 -4.07 22.56
CA GLY A 103 -5.44 -4.21 23.42
C GLY A 103 -4.33 -3.17 23.21
N GLY A 104 -4.55 -2.16 22.36
CA GLY A 104 -3.58 -1.09 22.15
C GLY A 104 -4.10 0.09 21.32
N ARG A 105 -3.31 1.18 21.30
CA ARG A 105 -3.61 2.42 20.56
C ARG A 105 -2.79 2.51 19.27
N ILE A 106 -2.94 1.52 18.40
CA ILE A 106 -2.04 1.28 17.26
C ILE A 106 -2.60 1.70 15.90
N LYS A 107 -3.64 2.57 15.87
CA LYS A 107 -4.28 3.02 14.62
C LYS A 107 -3.26 3.49 13.58
N ASN A 108 -2.35 4.39 13.97
CA ASN A 108 -1.40 4.99 13.03
C ASN A 108 -0.42 3.96 12.48
N VAL A 109 -0.04 2.97 13.29
CA VAL A 109 0.83 1.86 12.87
C VAL A 109 0.12 1.01 11.81
N ILE A 110 -1.16 0.70 12.00
CA ILE A 110 -1.95 -0.06 11.03
C ILE A 110 -2.13 0.73 9.73
N VAL A 111 -2.39 2.04 9.82
CA VAL A 111 -2.47 2.92 8.65
C VAL A 111 -1.16 2.90 7.86
N GLN A 112 -0.03 3.10 8.54
CA GLN A 112 1.28 3.06 7.89
C GLN A 112 1.54 1.70 7.23
N TRP A 113 1.24 0.62 7.93
CA TRP A 113 1.42 -0.74 7.41
C TRP A 113 0.60 -1.01 6.15
N LEU A 114 -0.64 -0.51 6.09
CA LEU A 114 -1.48 -0.61 4.89
C LEU A 114 -0.92 0.23 3.73
N GLN A 115 -0.41 1.43 4.02
CA GLN A 115 0.23 2.29 3.02
C GLN A 115 1.50 1.66 2.44
N ASP A 116 2.34 1.07 3.29
CA ASP A 116 3.59 0.41 2.88
C ASP A 116 3.31 -0.80 1.96
N ARG A 117 2.12 -1.40 2.07
CA ARG A 117 1.64 -2.49 1.20
C ARG A 117 0.93 -2.01 -0.07
N GLY A 118 0.75 -0.70 -0.24
CA GLY A 118 0.15 -0.10 -1.42
C GLY A 118 -1.38 -0.07 -1.43
N PHE A 119 -2.04 -0.15 -0.27
CA PHE A 119 -3.48 0.05 -0.12
C PHE A 119 -3.84 1.55 -0.02
#